data_AF-A0A498K0E3-F1
#
_entry.id   AF-A0A498K0E3-F1
#
_cell.length_a   1.000
_cell.length_b   1.000
_cell.length_c   1.000
_cell.angle_alpha   90.00
_cell.angle_beta   90.00
_cell.angle_gamma   90.00
#
_symmetry.space_group_name_H-M   'P 1'
#
loop_
_entity.id
_entity.type
_entity.pdbx_description
1 polymer ?
#
loop_
_entity_poly.entity_id
_entity_poly.type
_entity_poly.pdbx_seq_one_letter_code
_entity_poly.pdbx_strand_id
1 'polypeptide(L)'
;MKAVYGGDAFPPSRSRTCRNVCLAATSVVLVATIVLVILCLTVFKAKDPTTTVNSVVLKDLDLALNIPRLSVDVNLTLGVDLSVNNPNKVGFKYKNSTAFLNYRGTNVGEAQIGSGEIFADRTKSMNVTLTIMADRLLGKSELFSDVVAGTLPLNTLTKVSGEVSVLGIFKIHVVSTSSCDFRIDVGLTNYKPKDPITLVDALVLRNLEICHHAPKLITMVMSFSIKNGNKVAFKPSKGTAILFYKGVNVGEADIEVGKVAPGATISTNVTLTALADRLMGNPAVSYDMLAGSMPFNTFTKVPGKVKIFGMAKVAVTSTNLCGFDIDIRSRTVGDYRCT
;
A
#
# COMPACT_ATOMS: atom_id res chain seq x y z
N MET A 1 -102.38 -75.55 36.14
CA MET A 1 -101.34 -76.58 36.34
C MET A 1 -100.08 -76.16 35.56
N LYS A 2 -98.92 -76.07 36.26
CA LYS A 2 -97.48 -76.07 35.85
C LYS A 2 -97.07 -75.39 34.51
N ALA A 3 -96.30 -74.28 34.52
CA ALA A 3 -94.82 -74.11 34.53
C ALA A 3 -94.17 -74.23 33.12
N VAL A 4 -93.31 -73.33 32.61
CA VAL A 4 -91.81 -73.30 32.76
C VAL A 4 -91.15 -72.24 31.81
N TYR A 5 -90.20 -71.44 32.34
CA TYR A 5 -88.94 -70.81 31.79
C TYR A 5 -88.94 -69.97 30.49
N GLY A 6 -88.16 -68.90 30.28
CA GLY A 6 -87.03 -68.25 30.97
C GLY A 6 -86.33 -67.28 29.98
N GLY A 7 -85.44 -66.38 30.45
CA GLY A 7 -84.47 -65.70 29.58
C GLY A 7 -84.19 -64.22 29.87
N ASP A 8 -83.06 -63.96 30.54
CA ASP A 8 -82.51 -62.68 30.95
C ASP A 8 -81.97 -61.77 29.82
N ALA A 9 -81.70 -60.52 30.24
CA ALA A 9 -81.16 -59.36 29.54
C ALA A 9 -79.81 -59.54 28.80
N PHE A 10 -79.50 -58.61 27.89
CA PHE A 10 -78.28 -57.76 27.93
C PHE A 10 -78.32 -56.70 26.80
N PRO A 11 -78.13 -55.38 27.07
CA PRO A 11 -77.84 -54.40 26.03
C PRO A 11 -76.33 -54.35 25.71
N PRO A 12 -75.92 -54.11 24.45
CA PRO A 12 -74.50 -53.97 24.12
C PRO A 12 -73.95 -52.62 24.62
N SER A 13 -72.91 -52.64 25.46
CA SER A 13 -72.20 -51.44 25.90
C SER A 13 -71.33 -50.86 24.78
N ARG A 14 -71.55 -49.59 24.43
CA ARG A 14 -70.72 -48.84 23.46
C ARG A 14 -69.83 -47.81 24.17
N SER A 15 -68.58 -47.69 23.69
CA SER A 15 -67.75 -46.48 23.69
C SER A 15 -67.10 -46.00 25.01
N ARG A 16 -65.89 -46.52 25.32
CA ARG A 16 -64.85 -45.77 26.07
C ARG A 16 -63.44 -45.90 25.47
N THR A 17 -63.15 -47.02 24.79
CA THR A 17 -61.82 -47.32 24.23
C THR A 17 -61.46 -46.45 23.02
N CYS A 18 -62.40 -46.18 22.09
CA CYS A 18 -62.13 -45.29 20.94
C CYS A 18 -61.79 -43.85 21.33
N ARG A 19 -62.36 -43.33 22.42
CA ARG A 19 -62.13 -41.94 22.84
C ARG A 19 -60.70 -41.73 23.35
N ASN A 20 -60.17 -42.69 24.11
CA ASN A 20 -58.79 -42.63 24.61
C ASN A 20 -57.78 -42.83 23.48
N VAL A 21 -58.09 -43.66 22.48
CA VAL A 21 -57.26 -43.83 21.28
C VAL A 21 -57.24 -42.56 20.43
N CYS A 22 -58.38 -41.89 20.23
CA CYS A 22 -58.42 -40.60 19.53
C CYS A 22 -57.65 -39.49 20.27
N LEU A 23 -57.75 -39.43 21.60
CA LEU A 23 -56.99 -38.45 22.40
C LEU A 23 -55.48 -38.73 22.39
N ALA A 24 -55.08 -40.01 22.41
CA ALA A 24 -53.69 -40.39 22.25
C ALA A 24 -53.17 -40.02 20.85
N ALA A 25 -53.93 -40.32 19.79
CA ALA A 25 -53.56 -39.98 18.42
C ALA A 25 -53.43 -38.47 18.21
N THR A 26 -54.34 -37.65 18.72
CA THR A 26 -54.24 -36.19 18.61
C THR A 26 -53.05 -35.64 19.39
N SER A 27 -52.73 -36.21 20.57
CA SER A 27 -51.55 -35.81 21.34
C SER A 27 -50.24 -36.10 20.59
N VAL A 28 -50.13 -37.27 19.95
CA VAL A 28 -48.95 -37.65 19.15
C VAL A 28 -48.79 -36.74 17.95
N VAL A 29 -49.87 -36.44 17.24
CA VAL A 29 -49.84 -35.49 16.12
C VAL A 29 -49.39 -34.12 16.61
N LEU A 30 -49.97 -33.61 17.70
CA LEU A 30 -49.65 -32.28 18.23
C LEU A 30 -48.18 -32.17 18.66
N VAL A 31 -47.64 -33.19 19.33
CA VAL A 31 -46.21 -33.26 19.68
C VAL A 31 -45.34 -33.30 18.41
N ALA A 32 -45.69 -34.11 17.42
CA ALA A 32 -44.97 -34.17 16.15
C ALA A 32 -44.97 -32.82 15.41
N THR A 33 -46.10 -32.10 15.42
CA THR A 33 -46.19 -30.76 14.81
C THR A 33 -45.29 -29.76 15.55
N ILE A 34 -45.29 -29.77 16.89
CA ILE A 34 -44.44 -28.89 17.70
C ILE A 34 -42.97 -29.17 17.42
N VAL A 35 -42.57 -30.45 17.39
CA VAL A 35 -41.20 -30.86 17.07
C VAL A 35 -40.79 -30.40 15.67
N LEU A 36 -41.67 -30.55 14.67
CA LEU A 36 -41.44 -30.04 13.31
C LEU A 36 -41.27 -28.52 13.27
N VAL A 37 -42.10 -27.76 14.00
CA VAL A 37 -41.99 -26.30 14.08
C VAL A 37 -40.65 -25.89 14.71
N ILE A 38 -40.25 -26.55 15.80
CA ILE A 38 -38.95 -26.29 16.45
C ILE A 38 -37.80 -26.61 15.49
N LEU A 39 -37.84 -27.74 14.78
CA LEU A 39 -36.85 -28.10 13.77
C LEU A 39 -36.78 -27.08 12.64
N CYS A 40 -37.91 -26.61 12.12
CA CYS A 40 -37.95 -25.57 11.11
C CYS A 40 -37.32 -24.26 11.62
N LEU A 41 -37.71 -23.79 12.81
CA LEU A 41 -37.18 -22.55 13.39
C LEU A 41 -35.68 -22.64 13.71
N THR A 42 -35.19 -23.82 14.11
CA THR A 42 -33.77 -24.03 14.44
C THR A 42 -32.90 -24.16 13.19
N VAL A 43 -33.38 -24.84 12.14
CA VAL A 43 -32.65 -25.02 10.88
C VAL A 43 -32.63 -23.74 10.03
N PHE A 44 -33.74 -22.99 10.00
CA PHE A 44 -33.86 -21.75 9.23
C PHE A 44 -33.42 -20.49 9.99
N LYS A 45 -32.71 -20.65 11.11
CA LYS A 45 -32.12 -19.52 11.83
C LYS A 45 -31.12 -18.79 10.92
N ALA A 46 -31.39 -17.51 10.67
CA ALA A 46 -30.53 -16.66 9.85
C ALA A 46 -29.12 -16.56 10.45
N LYS A 47 -28.12 -16.71 9.59
CA LYS A 47 -26.70 -16.58 9.86
C LYS A 47 -26.11 -15.54 8.92
N ASP A 48 -25.12 -14.81 9.42
CA ASP A 48 -24.48 -13.76 8.64
C ASP A 48 -23.56 -14.34 7.55
N PRO A 49 -23.57 -13.77 6.33
CA PRO A 49 -22.65 -14.18 5.29
C PRO A 49 -21.21 -13.78 5.65
N THR A 50 -20.25 -14.59 5.23
CA THR A 50 -18.82 -14.31 5.41
C THR A 50 -18.21 -13.90 4.08
N THR A 51 -17.54 -12.75 4.04
CA THR A 51 -16.91 -12.21 2.83
C THR A 51 -15.39 -12.24 2.94
N THR A 52 -14.72 -12.83 1.96
CA THR A 52 -13.27 -12.87 1.86
C THR A 52 -12.81 -12.11 0.62
N VAL A 53 -11.83 -11.23 0.77
CA VAL A 53 -11.19 -10.52 -0.35
C VAL A 53 -10.03 -11.36 -0.83
N ASN A 54 -10.08 -11.81 -2.09
CA ASN A 54 -9.08 -12.70 -2.67
C ASN A 54 -7.95 -11.90 -3.32
N SER A 55 -8.28 -10.85 -4.10
CA SER A 55 -7.28 -9.99 -4.74
C SER A 55 -7.82 -8.61 -5.07
N VAL A 56 -6.90 -7.66 -5.23
CA VAL A 56 -7.19 -6.28 -5.65
C VAL A 56 -6.20 -5.89 -6.75
N VAL A 57 -6.70 -5.39 -7.87
CA VAL A 57 -5.93 -5.00 -9.05
C VAL A 57 -6.30 -3.58 -9.46
N LEU A 58 -5.31 -2.74 -9.74
CA LEU A 58 -5.55 -1.42 -10.31
C LEU A 58 -6.00 -1.56 -11.77
N LYS A 59 -7.19 -1.04 -12.11
CA LYS A 59 -7.73 -1.06 -13.48
C LYS A 59 -7.48 0.24 -14.23
N ASP A 60 -7.80 1.37 -13.61
CA ASP A 60 -7.74 2.68 -14.27
C ASP A 60 -7.40 3.79 -13.26
N LEU A 61 -6.76 4.86 -13.74
CA LEU A 61 -6.48 6.09 -13.03
C LEU A 61 -6.75 7.26 -13.99
N ASP A 62 -7.83 7.98 -13.73
CA ASP A 62 -8.23 9.15 -14.50
C ASP A 62 -7.87 10.43 -13.73
N LEU A 63 -7.25 11.37 -14.46
CA LEU A 63 -6.75 12.64 -13.94
C LEU A 63 -7.30 13.77 -14.80
N ALA A 64 -8.35 14.42 -14.33
CA ALA A 64 -8.97 15.55 -15.03
C ALA A 64 -8.55 16.87 -14.38
N LEU A 65 -7.96 17.78 -15.18
CA LEU A 65 -7.58 19.12 -14.75
C LEU A 65 -8.71 20.10 -15.09
N ASN A 66 -9.33 20.68 -14.06
CA ASN A 66 -10.38 21.66 -14.22
C ASN A 66 -9.79 23.08 -14.17
N ILE A 67 -9.33 23.57 -15.32
CA ILE A 67 -8.64 24.87 -15.51
C ILE A 67 -9.42 26.07 -14.93
N PRO A 68 -10.76 26.17 -15.03
CA PRO A 68 -11.51 27.31 -14.48
C PRO A 68 -11.56 27.35 -12.95
N ARG A 69 -11.33 26.21 -12.27
CA ARG A 69 -11.42 26.08 -10.81
C ARG A 69 -10.09 25.76 -10.14
N LEU A 70 -9.01 25.64 -10.91
CA LEU A 70 -7.69 25.17 -10.44
C LEU A 70 -7.78 23.86 -9.62
N SER A 71 -8.75 23.00 -9.93
CA SER A 71 -8.96 21.73 -9.22
C SER A 71 -8.50 20.56 -10.08
N VAL A 72 -7.95 19.53 -9.41
CA VAL A 72 -7.56 18.27 -10.04
C VAL A 72 -8.52 17.20 -9.55
N ASP A 73 -9.36 16.70 -10.45
CA ASP A 73 -10.28 15.61 -10.16
C ASP A 73 -9.53 14.29 -10.45
N VAL A 74 -9.37 13.48 -9.41
CA VAL A 74 -8.64 12.20 -9.48
C VAL A 74 -9.63 11.08 -9.18
N ASN A 75 -9.86 10.20 -10.16
CA ASN A 75 -10.68 9.02 -10.00
C ASN A 75 -9.83 7.77 -10.20
N LEU A 76 -9.90 6.84 -9.25
CA LEU A 76 -9.12 5.61 -9.26
C LEU A 76 -10.06 4.42 -9.33
N THR A 77 -9.87 3.54 -10.30
CA THR A 77 -10.72 2.35 -10.48
C THR A 77 -9.94 1.08 -10.14
N LEU A 78 -10.44 0.32 -9.18
CA LEU A 78 -9.88 -0.95 -8.71
C LEU A 78 -10.80 -2.11 -9.10
N GLY A 79 -10.22 -3.20 -9.62
CA GLY A 79 -10.86 -4.51 -9.69
C GLY A 79 -10.62 -5.28 -8.41
N VAL A 80 -11.69 -5.70 -7.74
CA VAL A 80 -11.63 -6.50 -6.52
C VAL A 80 -12.25 -7.85 -6.80
N ASP A 81 -11.50 -8.92 -6.56
CA ASP A 81 -12.02 -10.28 -6.54
C ASP A 81 -12.33 -10.67 -5.09
N LEU A 82 -13.56 -11.07 -4.84
CA LEU A 82 -14.06 -11.42 -3.52
C LEU A 82 -14.93 -12.67 -3.57
N SER A 83 -14.88 -13.47 -2.51
CA SER A 83 -15.74 -14.63 -2.33
C SER A 83 -16.71 -14.39 -1.18
N VAL A 84 -17.99 -14.66 -1.42
CA VAL A 84 -19.06 -14.52 -0.43
C VAL A 84 -19.59 -15.91 -0.11
N ASN A 85 -19.46 -16.32 1.14
CA ASN A 85 -19.98 -17.58 1.66
C ASN A 85 -21.31 -17.36 2.37
N ASN A 86 -22.35 -18.08 1.93
CA ASN A 86 -23.67 -18.07 2.52
C ASN A 86 -23.86 -19.31 3.42
N PRO A 87 -23.71 -19.20 4.75
CA PRO A 87 -23.89 -20.33 5.67
C PRO A 87 -25.36 -20.66 5.97
N ASN A 88 -26.31 -19.96 5.35
CA ASN A 88 -27.73 -20.23 5.52
C ASN A 88 -28.16 -21.48 4.73
N LYS A 89 -29.16 -22.20 5.26
CA LYS A 89 -29.80 -23.35 4.59
C LYS A 89 -30.78 -22.96 3.48
N VAL A 90 -30.82 -21.68 3.13
CA VAL A 90 -31.70 -21.09 2.11
C VAL A 90 -30.86 -20.28 1.13
N GLY A 91 -31.26 -20.33 -0.14
CA GLY A 91 -30.66 -19.51 -1.18
C GLY A 91 -31.06 -18.05 -1.04
N PHE A 92 -30.13 -17.15 -1.36
CA PHE A 92 -30.33 -15.71 -1.36
C PHE A 92 -30.15 -15.17 -2.78
N LYS A 93 -31.23 -14.64 -3.35
CA LYS A 93 -31.23 -13.98 -4.65
C LYS A 93 -31.21 -12.47 -4.45
N TYR A 94 -30.21 -11.79 -4.99
CA TYR A 94 -29.99 -10.37 -4.78
C TYR A 94 -30.06 -9.58 -6.10
N LYS A 95 -30.54 -8.35 -5.99
CA LYS A 95 -30.64 -7.40 -7.12
C LYS A 95 -29.38 -6.54 -7.20
N ASN A 96 -29.26 -5.79 -8.30
CA ASN A 96 -28.19 -4.80 -8.45
C ASN A 96 -28.17 -3.87 -7.24
N SER A 97 -27.01 -3.74 -6.61
CA SER A 97 -26.81 -3.03 -5.36
C SER A 97 -25.49 -2.27 -5.40
N THR A 98 -25.30 -1.35 -4.45
CA THR A 98 -24.08 -0.54 -4.35
C THR A 98 -23.43 -0.73 -2.99
N ALA A 99 -22.11 -0.91 -3.00
CA ALA A 99 -21.26 -0.85 -1.82
C ALA A 99 -20.57 0.51 -1.75
N PHE A 100 -20.45 1.06 -0.55
CA PHE A 100 -19.79 2.33 -0.26
C PHE A 100 -18.50 2.07 0.52
N LEU A 101 -17.44 2.79 0.16
CA LEU A 101 -16.18 2.83 0.89
C LEU A 101 -16.08 4.18 1.58
N ASN A 102 -15.98 4.16 2.89
CA ASN A 102 -15.92 5.31 3.76
C ASN A 102 -14.53 5.46 4.38
N TYR A 103 -14.05 6.69 4.45
CA TYR A 103 -12.88 7.09 5.23
C TYR A 103 -13.34 8.09 6.29
N ARG A 104 -13.17 7.73 7.57
CA ARG A 104 -13.59 8.54 8.74
C ARG A 104 -15.00 9.16 8.59
N GLY A 105 -15.96 8.32 8.18
CA GLY A 105 -17.37 8.72 8.02
C GLY A 105 -17.70 9.47 6.73
N THR A 106 -16.74 9.65 5.80
CA THR A 106 -16.99 10.26 4.49
C THR A 106 -16.90 9.22 3.39
N ASN A 107 -17.90 9.17 2.51
CA ASN A 107 -17.88 8.31 1.32
C ASN A 107 -16.77 8.78 0.35
N VAL A 108 -15.78 7.93 0.17
CA VAL A 108 -14.61 8.12 -0.70
C VAL A 108 -14.59 7.11 -1.85
N GLY A 109 -15.58 6.23 -1.98
CA GLY A 109 -15.66 5.32 -3.12
C GLY A 109 -16.92 4.48 -3.17
N GLU A 110 -17.23 3.98 -4.35
CA GLU A 110 -18.43 3.21 -4.62
C GLU A 110 -18.13 2.00 -5.50
N ALA A 111 -18.82 0.90 -5.24
CA ALA A 111 -18.65 -0.36 -5.95
C ALA A 111 -20.02 -0.89 -6.38
N GLN A 112 -20.18 -1.18 -7.68
CA GLN A 112 -21.41 -1.77 -8.20
C GLN A 112 -21.40 -3.29 -8.05
N ILE A 113 -22.41 -3.81 -7.38
CA ILE A 113 -22.64 -5.25 -7.21
C ILE A 113 -23.76 -5.65 -8.15
N GLY A 114 -23.44 -6.45 -9.17
CA GLY A 114 -24.44 -6.99 -10.10
C GLY A 114 -25.38 -7.99 -9.43
N SER A 115 -26.59 -8.15 -9.97
CA SER A 115 -27.58 -9.11 -9.47
C SER A 115 -27.09 -10.55 -9.59
N GLY A 116 -27.58 -11.42 -8.72
CA GLY A 116 -27.25 -12.84 -8.78
C GLY A 116 -27.92 -13.64 -7.69
N GLU A 117 -27.48 -14.88 -7.56
CA GLU A 117 -27.97 -15.81 -6.54
C GLU A 117 -26.78 -16.51 -5.86
N ILE A 118 -26.88 -16.72 -4.55
CA ILE A 118 -25.98 -17.57 -3.76
C ILE A 118 -26.82 -18.68 -3.14
N PHE A 119 -26.52 -19.92 -3.49
CA PHE A 119 -27.23 -21.09 -2.96
C PHE A 119 -26.92 -21.32 -1.48
N ALA A 120 -27.72 -22.18 -0.85
CA ALA A 120 -27.52 -22.60 0.53
C ALA A 120 -26.16 -23.28 0.74
N ASP A 121 -25.46 -22.93 1.82
CA ASP A 121 -24.12 -23.45 2.16
C ASP A 121 -23.08 -23.34 1.02
N ARG A 122 -23.23 -22.36 0.13
CA ARG A 122 -22.31 -22.16 -1.00
C ARG A 122 -21.55 -20.86 -0.88
N THR A 123 -20.32 -20.92 -1.39
CA THR A 123 -19.47 -19.75 -1.63
C THR A 123 -19.57 -19.36 -3.10
N LYS A 124 -19.68 -18.06 -3.36
CA LYS A 124 -19.70 -17.50 -4.70
C LYS A 124 -18.62 -16.44 -4.84
N SER A 125 -17.76 -16.59 -5.84
CA SER A 125 -16.79 -15.56 -6.23
C SER A 125 -17.47 -14.48 -7.07
N MET A 126 -17.06 -13.23 -6.84
CA MET A 126 -17.60 -12.04 -7.47
C MET A 126 -16.45 -11.10 -7.81
N ASN A 127 -16.50 -10.55 -9.02
CA ASN A 127 -15.59 -9.49 -9.44
C ASN A 127 -16.33 -8.17 -9.38
N VAL A 128 -15.88 -7.29 -8.50
CA VAL A 128 -16.48 -5.99 -8.26
C VAL A 128 -15.51 -4.91 -8.71
N THR A 129 -16.03 -3.86 -9.34
CA THR A 129 -15.24 -2.70 -9.70
C THR A 129 -15.53 -1.60 -8.68
N LEU A 130 -14.50 -1.17 -7.97
CA LEU A 130 -14.53 -0.13 -6.95
C LEU A 130 -13.94 1.16 -7.54
N THR A 131 -14.73 2.21 -7.58
CA THR A 131 -14.31 3.54 -8.00
C THR A 131 -14.06 4.39 -6.76
N ILE A 132 -12.81 4.82 -6.56
CA ILE A 132 -12.39 5.68 -5.46
C ILE A 132 -12.31 7.12 -5.96
N MET A 133 -13.04 8.00 -5.28
CA MET A 133 -13.02 9.46 -5.47
C MET A 133 -11.82 10.02 -4.69
N ALA A 134 -10.66 10.06 -5.34
CA ALA A 134 -9.42 10.39 -4.66
C ALA A 134 -9.33 11.87 -4.28
N ASP A 135 -10.04 12.77 -4.96
CA ASP A 135 -10.25 14.16 -4.55
C ASP A 135 -10.85 14.26 -3.13
N ARG A 136 -11.88 13.47 -2.84
CA ARG A 136 -12.55 13.43 -1.54
C ARG A 136 -11.68 12.82 -0.45
N LEU A 137 -10.86 11.84 -0.81
CA LEU A 137 -9.89 11.23 0.11
C LEU A 137 -8.75 12.20 0.43
N LEU A 138 -8.15 12.80 -0.60
CA LEU A 138 -7.03 13.75 -0.49
C LEU A 138 -7.44 15.08 0.14
N GLY A 139 -8.71 15.46 0.05
CA GLY A 139 -9.28 16.64 0.70
C GLY A 139 -9.40 16.53 2.23
N LYS A 140 -9.12 15.35 2.82
CA LYS A 140 -9.20 15.15 4.28
C LYS A 140 -7.89 15.51 4.97
N SER A 141 -7.98 16.41 5.94
CA SER A 141 -6.84 16.83 6.76
C SER A 141 -6.26 15.67 7.56
N GLU A 142 -7.08 14.70 7.97
CA GLU A 142 -6.66 13.55 8.77
C GLU A 142 -5.87 12.52 7.95
N LEU A 143 -5.99 12.53 6.62
CA LEU A 143 -5.30 11.58 5.74
C LEU A 143 -3.79 11.59 5.97
N PHE A 144 -3.21 12.79 6.11
CA PHE A 144 -1.78 12.92 6.33
C PHE A 144 -1.35 12.28 7.65
N SER A 145 -2.08 12.52 8.73
CA SER A 145 -1.77 11.96 10.06
C SER A 145 -1.87 10.44 10.04
N ASP A 146 -2.90 9.88 9.40
CA ASP A 146 -3.09 8.42 9.34
C ASP A 146 -2.03 7.73 8.45
N VAL A 147 -1.61 8.38 7.36
CA VAL A 147 -0.49 7.89 6.52
C VAL A 147 0.85 7.95 7.26
N VAL A 148 1.11 9.00 8.05
CA VAL A 148 2.32 9.11 8.87
C VAL A 148 2.32 8.10 10.01
N ALA A 149 1.16 7.87 10.63
CA ALA A 149 0.96 6.78 11.60
C ALA A 149 1.10 5.39 10.94
N GLY A 150 1.05 5.34 9.62
CA GLY A 150 1.29 4.15 8.81
C GLY A 150 0.08 3.25 8.63
N THR A 151 -1.10 3.67 9.08
CA THR A 151 -2.33 2.88 8.98
C THR A 151 -3.48 3.77 8.51
N LEU A 152 -4.16 3.36 7.44
CA LEU A 152 -5.33 4.04 6.90
C LEU A 152 -6.60 3.30 7.35
N PRO A 153 -7.42 3.87 8.26
CA PRO A 153 -8.68 3.27 8.67
C PRO A 153 -9.76 3.48 7.62
N LEU A 154 -10.35 2.40 7.14
CA LEU A 154 -11.43 2.40 6.16
C LEU A 154 -12.62 1.58 6.67
N ASN A 155 -13.81 1.97 6.24
CA ASN A 155 -15.05 1.28 6.52
C ASN A 155 -15.76 0.99 5.20
N THR A 156 -16.27 -0.22 5.01
CA THR A 156 -17.19 -0.51 3.90
C THR A 156 -18.60 -0.64 4.42
N LEU A 157 -19.55 -0.01 3.74
CA LEU A 157 -20.98 -0.17 3.99
C LEU A 157 -21.64 -0.71 2.72
N THR A 158 -22.17 -1.92 2.80
CA THR A 158 -22.87 -2.55 1.68
C THR A 158 -24.32 -2.81 2.05
N LYS A 159 -25.25 -2.40 1.18
CA LYS A 159 -26.67 -2.67 1.34
C LYS A 159 -27.17 -3.47 0.15
N VAL A 160 -27.60 -4.70 0.40
CA VAL A 160 -28.06 -5.63 -0.64
C VAL A 160 -29.52 -5.95 -0.42
N SER A 161 -30.33 -5.63 -1.41
CA SER A 161 -31.77 -5.97 -1.42
C SER A 161 -31.98 -7.25 -2.21
N GLY A 162 -32.71 -8.20 -1.62
CA GLY A 162 -32.93 -9.51 -2.22
C GLY A 162 -34.19 -10.21 -1.77
N GLU A 163 -34.31 -11.45 -2.23
CA GLU A 163 -35.39 -12.38 -1.95
C GLU A 163 -34.78 -13.69 -1.46
N VAL A 164 -35.33 -14.20 -0.36
CA VAL A 164 -35.01 -15.53 0.18
C VAL A 164 -36.20 -16.45 -0.11
N SER A 165 -35.93 -17.66 -0.59
CA SER A 165 -36.96 -18.69 -0.80
C SER A 165 -36.89 -19.72 0.32
N VAL A 166 -37.93 -19.76 1.16
CA VAL A 166 -38.07 -20.72 2.25
C VAL A 166 -38.96 -21.87 1.78
N LEU A 167 -38.43 -23.10 1.85
CA LEU A 167 -39.09 -24.34 1.39
C LEU A 167 -39.55 -24.31 -0.09
N GLY A 168 -39.00 -23.40 -0.91
CA GLY A 168 -39.36 -23.24 -2.33
C GLY A 168 -40.70 -22.53 -2.58
N ILE A 169 -41.50 -22.25 -1.55
CA ILE A 169 -42.87 -21.76 -1.67
C ILE A 169 -42.99 -20.32 -1.17
N PHE A 170 -42.32 -19.98 -0.07
CA PHE A 170 -42.44 -18.66 0.56
C PHE A 170 -41.26 -17.77 0.14
N LYS A 171 -41.55 -16.74 -0.66
CA LYS A 171 -40.58 -15.70 -1.04
C LYS A 171 -40.68 -14.54 -0.07
N ILE A 172 -39.58 -14.23 0.60
CA ILE A 172 -39.51 -13.15 1.58
C ILE A 172 -38.51 -12.12 1.08
N HIS A 173 -38.94 -10.86 1.00
CA HIS A 173 -38.03 -9.76 0.71
C HIS A 173 -37.16 -9.47 1.94
N VAL A 174 -35.84 -9.47 1.73
CA VAL A 174 -34.87 -9.23 2.78
C VAL A 174 -33.89 -8.17 2.31
N VAL A 175 -33.60 -7.22 3.19
CA VAL A 175 -32.54 -6.24 2.99
C VAL A 175 -31.41 -6.59 3.95
N SER A 176 -30.27 -7.00 3.40
CA SER A 176 -29.07 -7.32 4.15
C SER A 176 -28.13 -6.12 4.14
N THR A 177 -27.70 -5.66 5.31
CA THR A 177 -26.68 -4.61 5.43
C THR A 177 -25.43 -5.24 6.03
N SER A 178 -24.27 -4.97 5.44
CA SER A 178 -22.96 -5.42 5.91
C SER A 178 -22.05 -4.22 6.12
N SER A 179 -21.42 -4.14 7.29
CA SER A 179 -20.39 -3.16 7.61
C SER A 179 -19.09 -3.88 7.96
N CYS A 180 -17.96 -3.43 7.43
CA CYS A 180 -16.64 -3.97 7.77
C CYS A 180 -15.67 -2.82 7.98
N ASP A 181 -15.07 -2.77 9.16
CA ASP A 181 -13.96 -1.87 9.46
C ASP A 181 -12.65 -2.61 9.23
N PHE A 182 -11.74 -2.00 8.49
CA PHE A 182 -10.42 -2.56 8.22
C PHE A 182 -9.38 -1.45 8.18
N ARG A 183 -8.12 -1.83 8.38
CA ARG A 183 -6.98 -0.91 8.30
C ARG A 183 -6.04 -1.39 7.22
N ILE A 184 -5.60 -0.46 6.38
CA ILE A 184 -4.55 -0.72 5.41
C ILE A 184 -3.25 -0.16 5.96
N ASP A 185 -2.23 -1.00 6.04
CA ASP A 185 -0.88 -0.53 6.35
C ASP A 185 -0.31 0.21 5.15
N VAL A 186 -0.23 1.54 5.27
CA VAL A 186 0.35 2.46 4.28
C VAL A 186 1.67 3.06 4.76
N GLY A 187 2.26 2.47 5.80
CA GLY A 187 3.50 2.89 6.43
C GLY A 187 4.58 3.28 5.43
N LEU A 188 4.99 4.55 5.48
CA LEU A 188 6.21 5.06 4.83
C LEU A 188 7.46 4.28 5.28
N THR A 189 7.39 3.57 6.41
CA THR A 189 8.41 2.64 6.91
C THR A 189 8.74 1.53 5.92
N ASN A 190 7.80 1.12 5.06
CA ASN A 190 8.05 0.12 4.01
C ASN A 190 8.60 0.75 2.71
N TYR A 191 8.46 2.06 2.52
CA TYR A 191 9.00 2.75 1.35
C TYR A 191 10.47 3.12 1.59
N LYS A 192 11.39 2.35 1.02
CA LYS A 192 12.81 2.71 0.97
C LYS A 192 13.08 3.53 -0.30
N PRO A 193 13.28 4.85 -0.21
CA PRO A 193 13.70 5.63 -1.37
C PRO A 193 15.05 5.14 -1.86
N LYS A 194 15.29 5.27 -3.17
CA LYS A 194 16.60 4.99 -3.74
C LYS A 194 17.51 6.17 -3.46
N ASP A 195 18.72 5.91 -2.98
CA ASP A 195 19.73 6.96 -2.94
C ASP A 195 20.02 7.45 -4.37
N PRO A 196 20.12 8.76 -4.58
CA PRO A 196 20.58 9.30 -5.86
C PRO A 196 21.99 8.76 -6.16
N ILE A 197 22.31 8.65 -7.44
CA ILE A 197 23.61 8.18 -7.90
C ILE A 197 24.42 9.41 -8.30
N THR A 198 25.54 9.65 -7.64
CA THR A 198 26.53 10.65 -8.10
C THR A 198 27.54 9.96 -9.01
N LEU A 199 27.79 10.53 -10.18
CA LEU A 199 28.79 10.09 -11.15
C LEU A 199 29.78 11.24 -11.36
N VAL A 200 31.07 10.94 -11.43
CA VAL A 200 32.07 11.91 -11.89
C VAL A 200 32.18 11.80 -13.40
N ASP A 201 31.84 12.90 -14.09
CA ASP A 201 31.82 12.97 -15.55
C ASP A 201 33.20 13.34 -16.10
N ALA A 202 33.93 14.21 -15.38
CA ALA A 202 35.29 14.60 -15.74
C ALA A 202 36.03 15.18 -14.53
N LEU A 203 37.35 15.01 -14.53
CA LEU A 203 38.26 15.63 -13.57
C LEU A 203 39.39 16.32 -14.32
N VAL A 204 39.55 17.63 -14.13
CA VAL A 204 40.51 18.43 -14.90
C VAL A 204 41.38 19.27 -13.97
N LEU A 205 42.70 19.11 -14.08
CA LEU A 205 43.67 19.95 -13.39
C LEU A 205 43.63 21.37 -13.99
N ARG A 206 43.58 22.39 -13.13
CA ARG A 206 43.59 23.80 -13.54
C ARG A 206 44.94 24.43 -13.25
N ASN A 207 45.37 24.40 -12.00
CA ASN A 207 46.65 24.94 -11.58
C ASN A 207 47.45 23.87 -10.83
N LEU A 208 48.74 23.79 -11.16
CA LEU A 208 49.74 23.03 -10.42
C LEU A 208 51.01 23.88 -10.33
N GLU A 209 51.16 24.57 -9.21
CA GLU A 209 52.33 25.39 -8.93
C GLU A 209 53.25 24.68 -7.95
N ILE A 210 54.50 24.47 -8.35
CA ILE A 210 55.53 23.84 -7.54
C ILE A 210 56.67 24.83 -7.32
N CYS A 211 57.12 24.98 -6.08
CA CYS A 211 58.22 25.85 -5.71
C CYS A 211 59.18 25.09 -4.79
N HIS A 212 60.47 25.07 -5.13
CA HIS A 212 61.52 24.40 -4.35
C HIS A 212 61.11 22.98 -3.86
N HIS A 213 60.64 22.14 -4.79
CA HIS A 213 60.22 20.75 -4.51
C HIS A 213 59.01 20.60 -3.56
N ALA A 214 58.16 21.63 -3.44
CA ALA A 214 56.91 21.60 -2.71
C ALA A 214 55.74 22.19 -3.53
N PRO A 215 54.52 21.65 -3.45
CA PRO A 215 53.37 22.24 -4.13
C PRO A 215 52.88 23.47 -3.36
N LYS A 216 52.71 24.60 -4.06
CA LYS A 216 52.14 25.84 -3.51
C LYS A 216 50.64 25.93 -3.70
N LEU A 217 50.15 25.44 -4.84
CA LEU A 217 48.75 25.48 -5.19
C LEU A 217 48.42 24.34 -6.15
N ILE A 218 47.41 23.55 -5.79
CA ILE A 218 46.84 22.54 -6.67
C ILE A 218 45.34 22.80 -6.74
N THR A 219 44.83 23.16 -7.92
CA THR A 219 43.40 23.34 -8.16
C THR A 219 42.91 22.42 -9.25
N MET A 220 41.78 21.77 -9.01
CA MET A 220 41.14 20.89 -9.96
C MET A 220 39.65 21.23 -10.06
N VAL A 221 39.09 21.07 -11.24
CA VAL A 221 37.65 21.19 -11.47
C VAL A 221 37.12 19.79 -11.69
N MET A 222 36.20 19.38 -10.82
CA MET A 222 35.47 18.13 -10.90
C MET A 222 34.08 18.41 -11.45
N SER A 223 33.79 17.85 -12.61
CA SER A 223 32.45 17.80 -13.19
C SER A 223 31.77 16.52 -12.73
N PHE A 224 30.59 16.65 -12.14
CA PHE A 224 29.83 15.49 -11.68
C PHE A 224 28.35 15.66 -11.99
N SER A 225 27.69 14.52 -12.15
CA SER A 225 26.27 14.40 -12.39
C SER A 225 25.58 13.66 -11.26
N ILE A 226 24.38 14.10 -10.90
CA ILE A 226 23.50 13.44 -9.93
C ILE A 226 22.27 12.94 -10.65
N LYS A 227 22.10 11.63 -10.70
CA LYS A 227 20.93 10.97 -11.24
C LYS A 227 19.92 10.66 -10.14
N ASN A 228 18.72 11.22 -10.26
CA ASN A 228 17.62 10.90 -9.36
C ASN A 228 16.91 9.61 -9.81
N GLY A 229 17.22 8.50 -9.15
CA GLY A 229 16.58 7.20 -9.42
C GLY A 229 15.14 7.07 -8.91
N ASN A 230 14.59 8.08 -8.24
CA ASN A 230 13.25 8.05 -7.66
C ASN A 230 12.17 8.54 -8.64
N LYS A 231 10.93 8.07 -8.44
CA LYS A 231 9.72 8.57 -9.14
C LYS A 231 9.23 9.92 -8.61
N VAL A 232 9.92 10.51 -7.64
CA VAL A 232 9.61 11.80 -7.02
C VAL A 232 10.82 12.72 -7.10
N ALA A 233 10.60 14.03 -7.01
CA ALA A 233 11.68 15.01 -7.09
C ALA A 233 12.63 14.91 -5.89
N PHE A 234 13.92 14.92 -6.19
CA PHE A 234 14.99 15.03 -5.20
C PHE A 234 15.35 16.51 -5.02
N LYS A 235 15.35 16.99 -3.78
CA LYS A 235 15.80 18.34 -3.43
C LYS A 235 17.11 18.22 -2.64
N PRO A 236 18.26 18.42 -3.30
CA PRO A 236 19.55 18.49 -2.62
C PRO A 236 19.56 19.58 -1.55
N SER A 237 20.29 19.34 -0.48
CA SER A 237 20.77 20.35 0.44
C SER A 237 22.22 20.69 0.10
N LYS A 238 22.85 21.57 0.86
CA LYS A 238 24.28 21.88 0.72
C LYS A 238 25.10 20.60 0.87
N GLY A 239 25.83 20.24 -0.18
CA GLY A 239 26.73 19.10 -0.20
C GLY A 239 28.18 19.52 0.01
N THR A 240 29.06 18.53 0.08
CA THR A 240 30.48 18.72 0.36
C THR A 240 31.30 17.81 -0.55
N ALA A 241 32.33 18.37 -1.17
CA ALA A 241 33.39 17.63 -1.83
C ALA A 241 34.67 17.78 -1.01
N ILE A 242 35.31 16.66 -0.68
CA ILE A 242 36.56 16.65 0.08
C ILE A 242 37.64 16.01 -0.78
N LEU A 243 38.80 16.65 -0.82
CA LEU A 243 40.00 16.17 -1.47
C LEU A 243 40.95 15.60 -0.41
N PHE A 244 41.37 14.36 -0.64
CA PHE A 244 42.30 13.63 0.21
C PHE A 244 43.59 13.34 -0.54
N TYR A 245 44.70 13.44 0.19
CA TYR A 245 46.00 12.95 -0.25
C TYR A 245 46.49 11.92 0.76
N LYS A 246 46.66 10.66 0.32
CA LYS A 246 47.03 9.51 1.17
C LYS A 246 46.26 9.47 2.50
N GLY A 247 44.95 9.70 2.44
CA GLY A 247 44.03 9.65 3.60
C GLY A 247 43.93 10.94 4.43
N VAL A 248 44.72 11.97 4.15
CA VAL A 248 44.65 13.27 4.84
C VAL A 248 43.77 14.24 4.05
N ASN A 249 42.82 14.90 4.71
CA ASN A 249 42.00 15.95 4.07
C ASN A 249 42.88 17.17 3.78
N VAL A 250 43.07 17.46 2.50
CA VAL A 250 43.90 18.57 2.02
C VAL A 250 43.08 19.68 1.36
N GLY A 251 41.78 19.48 1.14
CA GLY A 251 40.91 20.47 0.51
C GLY A 251 39.44 20.13 0.68
N GLU A 252 38.59 21.15 0.74
CA GLU A 252 37.15 21.01 0.88
C GLU A 252 36.44 22.08 0.06
N ALA A 253 35.32 21.71 -0.57
CA ALA A 253 34.50 22.62 -1.35
C ALA A 253 33.01 22.31 -1.15
N ASP A 254 32.21 23.37 -1.16
CA ASP A 254 30.75 23.26 -1.07
C ASP A 254 30.15 22.89 -2.43
N ILE A 255 29.13 22.03 -2.38
CA ILE A 255 28.34 21.62 -3.55
C ILE A 255 26.94 22.23 -3.43
N GLU A 256 26.55 23.02 -4.43
CA GLU A 256 25.20 23.53 -4.56
C GLU A 256 24.55 23.00 -5.85
N VAL A 257 23.43 22.30 -5.70
CA VAL A 257 22.72 21.66 -6.80
C VAL A 257 21.23 21.99 -6.71
N GLY A 258 20.64 22.32 -7.86
CA GLY A 258 19.21 22.58 -7.98
C GLY A 258 18.34 21.34 -7.75
N LYS A 259 17.02 21.55 -7.68
CA LYS A 259 16.05 20.46 -7.59
C LYS A 259 16.15 19.55 -8.81
N VAL A 260 16.19 18.24 -8.59
CA VAL A 260 16.28 17.22 -9.64
C VAL A 260 14.91 16.57 -9.84
N ALA A 261 14.39 16.62 -11.07
CA ALA A 261 13.13 16.00 -11.43
C ALA A 261 13.18 14.46 -11.32
N PRO A 262 12.03 13.76 -11.24
CA PRO A 262 11.98 12.30 -11.26
C PRO A 262 12.70 11.71 -12.47
N GLY A 263 13.58 10.73 -12.25
CA GLY A 263 14.34 10.06 -13.33
C GLY A 263 15.37 10.93 -14.05
N ALA A 264 15.47 12.22 -13.73
CA ALA A 264 16.37 13.16 -14.40
C ALA A 264 17.78 13.12 -13.80
N THR A 265 18.73 13.61 -14.60
CA THR A 265 20.12 13.84 -14.20
C THR A 265 20.41 15.33 -14.26
N ILE A 266 21.13 15.86 -13.28
CA ILE A 266 21.67 17.22 -13.29
C ILE A 266 23.19 17.15 -13.18
N SER A 267 23.91 17.97 -13.93
CA SER A 267 25.37 18.08 -13.83
C SER A 267 25.76 19.43 -13.27
N THR A 268 26.85 19.46 -12.50
CA THR A 268 27.47 20.70 -12.03
C THR A 268 28.98 20.51 -11.88
N ASN A 269 29.69 21.61 -11.71
CA ASN A 269 31.13 21.63 -11.53
C ASN A 269 31.47 22.14 -10.12
N VAL A 270 32.47 21.54 -9.50
CA VAL A 270 33.06 22.02 -8.24
C VAL A 270 34.55 22.19 -8.40
N THR A 271 35.09 23.30 -7.88
CA THR A 271 36.52 23.55 -7.84
C THR A 271 37.07 23.10 -6.49
N LEU A 272 37.99 22.15 -6.52
CA LEU A 272 38.71 21.66 -5.34
C LEU A 272 40.10 22.25 -5.33
N THR A 273 40.49 22.82 -4.19
CA THR A 273 41.81 23.40 -3.96
C THR A 273 42.50 22.63 -2.84
N ALA A 274 43.65 22.03 -3.14
CA ALA A 274 44.50 21.46 -2.12
C ALA A 274 45.34 22.57 -1.47
N LEU A 275 45.25 22.69 -0.16
CA LEU A 275 46.03 23.65 0.63
C LEU A 275 47.44 23.10 0.87
N ALA A 276 48.45 23.89 0.53
CA ALA A 276 49.85 23.49 0.60
C ALA A 276 50.32 23.16 2.03
N ASP A 277 49.85 23.89 3.04
CA ASP A 277 50.13 23.63 4.45
C ASP A 277 49.66 22.23 4.88
N ARG A 278 48.47 21.81 4.42
CA ARG A 278 47.90 20.49 4.72
C ARG A 278 48.59 19.37 3.96
N LEU A 279 48.97 19.60 2.70
CA LEU A 279 49.75 18.65 1.92
C LEU A 279 51.14 18.43 2.53
N MET A 280 51.86 19.52 2.82
CA MET A 280 53.23 19.48 3.32
C MET A 280 53.38 18.92 4.74
N GLY A 281 52.28 18.80 5.49
CA GLY A 281 52.24 18.03 6.73
C GLY A 281 52.45 16.53 6.55
N ASN A 282 52.37 16.00 5.32
CA ASN A 282 52.58 14.59 5.01
C ASN A 282 53.98 14.36 4.40
N PRO A 283 54.89 13.61 5.05
CA PRO A 283 56.25 13.39 4.55
C PRO A 283 56.29 12.61 3.22
N ALA A 284 55.20 11.94 2.83
CA ALA A 284 55.12 11.21 1.57
C ALA A 284 55.11 12.12 0.34
N VAL A 285 54.73 13.40 0.49
CA VAL A 285 54.65 14.36 -0.63
C VAL A 285 55.98 14.47 -1.35
N SER A 286 57.08 14.61 -0.62
CA SER A 286 58.41 14.79 -1.22
C SER A 286 58.82 13.58 -2.08
N TYR A 287 58.51 12.35 -1.63
CA TYR A 287 58.81 11.13 -2.36
C TYR A 287 57.96 11.00 -3.63
N ASP A 288 56.66 11.23 -3.53
CA ASP A 288 55.74 11.16 -4.67
C ASP A 288 56.03 12.25 -5.71
N MET A 289 56.49 13.42 -5.25
CA MET A 289 56.94 14.50 -6.13
C MET A 289 58.18 14.12 -6.94
N LEU A 290 59.14 13.45 -6.31
CA LEU A 290 60.33 12.92 -6.99
C LEU A 290 59.97 11.78 -7.95
N ALA A 291 59.02 10.92 -7.56
CA ALA A 291 58.48 9.87 -8.41
C ALA A 291 57.72 10.43 -9.62
N GLY A 292 57.21 11.67 -9.53
CA GLY A 292 56.52 12.38 -10.60
C GLY A 292 55.02 12.11 -10.69
N SER A 293 54.44 11.39 -9.72
CA SER A 293 53.02 11.05 -9.69
C SER A 293 52.49 11.15 -8.26
N MET A 294 51.38 11.87 -8.07
CA MET A 294 50.77 12.09 -6.75
C MET A 294 49.35 11.50 -6.69
N PRO A 295 49.08 10.52 -5.81
CA PRO A 295 47.77 9.91 -5.67
C PRO A 295 46.83 10.76 -4.81
N PHE A 296 45.63 10.99 -5.33
CA PHE A 296 44.56 11.70 -4.64
C PHE A 296 43.27 10.89 -4.62
N ASN A 297 42.43 11.18 -3.64
CA ASN A 297 41.07 10.67 -3.57
C ASN A 297 40.10 11.83 -3.36
N THR A 298 38.91 11.73 -3.94
CA THR A 298 37.83 12.68 -3.70
C THR A 298 36.61 11.97 -3.14
N PHE A 299 36.02 12.55 -2.11
CA PHE A 299 34.75 12.08 -1.55
C PHE A 299 33.71 13.18 -1.69
N THR A 300 32.60 12.86 -2.36
CA THR A 300 31.46 13.75 -2.46
C THR A 300 30.31 13.24 -1.62
N LYS A 301 29.64 14.15 -0.92
CA LYS A 301 28.44 13.88 -0.14
C LYS A 301 27.41 14.95 -0.39
N VAL A 302 26.30 14.59 -1.01
CA VAL A 302 25.18 15.48 -1.29
C VAL A 302 23.94 14.97 -0.56
N PRO A 303 23.69 15.44 0.68
CA PRO A 303 22.48 15.10 1.40
C PRO A 303 21.29 15.81 0.77
N GLY A 304 20.09 15.26 0.92
CA GLY A 304 18.89 15.94 0.50
C GLY A 304 17.62 15.24 0.96
N LYS A 305 16.49 15.70 0.42
CA LYS A 305 15.18 15.15 0.75
C LYS A 305 14.40 14.82 -0.52
N VAL A 306 13.74 13.67 -0.52
CA VAL A 306 12.73 13.31 -1.50
C VAL A 306 11.34 13.57 -0.92
N LYS A 307 10.47 14.19 -1.73
CA LYS A 307 9.09 14.48 -1.30
C LYS A 307 8.17 13.34 -1.74
N ILE A 308 7.69 12.55 -0.79
CA ILE A 308 6.83 11.39 -1.03
C ILE A 308 5.37 11.82 -0.88
N PHE A 309 4.54 11.47 -1.87
CA PHE A 309 3.11 11.82 -1.96
C PHE A 309 2.78 13.29 -1.71
N GLY A 310 3.72 14.21 -1.99
CA GLY A 310 3.51 15.64 -1.77
C GLY A 310 3.44 16.07 -0.30
N MET A 311 3.67 15.16 0.66
CA MET A 311 3.39 15.40 2.07
C MET A 311 4.57 15.07 2.99
N ALA A 312 5.23 13.92 2.80
CA ALA A 312 6.35 13.49 3.63
C ALA A 312 7.71 13.80 3.00
N LYS A 313 8.70 14.17 3.81
CA LYS A 313 10.09 14.38 3.36
C LYS A 313 10.97 13.31 3.99
N VAL A 314 11.56 12.46 3.17
CA VAL A 314 12.50 11.43 3.63
C VAL A 314 13.92 11.84 3.22
N ALA A 315 14.86 11.69 4.15
CA ALA A 315 16.26 12.00 3.91
C ALA A 315 16.90 10.91 3.03
N VAL A 316 17.67 11.34 2.04
CA VAL A 316 18.51 10.48 1.20
C VAL A 316 19.86 11.16 1.05
N THR A 317 20.92 10.37 0.86
CA THR A 317 22.27 10.92 0.72
C THR A 317 22.95 10.30 -0.49
N SER A 318 23.34 11.16 -1.43
CA SER A 318 24.17 10.74 -2.56
C SER A 318 25.63 10.82 -2.14
N THR A 319 26.40 9.75 -2.31
CA THR A 319 27.84 9.75 -2.06
C THR A 319 28.58 9.15 -3.24
N ASN A 320 29.81 9.60 -3.47
CA ASN A 320 30.70 8.97 -4.41
C ASN A 320 32.15 9.18 -4.00
N LEU A 321 32.97 8.15 -4.17
CA LEU A 321 34.40 8.17 -3.88
C LEU A 321 35.16 7.89 -5.16
N CYS A 322 36.13 8.75 -5.52
CA CYS A 322 37.02 8.51 -6.65
C CYS A 322 38.48 8.54 -6.22
N GLY A 323 39.33 7.78 -6.90
CA GLY A 323 40.78 7.86 -6.83
C GLY A 323 41.37 8.21 -8.19
N PHE A 324 42.43 9.01 -8.20
CA PHE A 324 43.15 9.43 -9.40
C PHE A 324 44.57 9.87 -9.05
N ASP A 325 45.45 9.84 -10.04
CA ASP A 325 46.82 10.30 -9.90
C ASP A 325 47.02 11.60 -10.69
N ILE A 326 47.78 12.53 -10.13
CA ILE A 326 48.25 13.72 -10.84
C ILE A 326 49.69 13.46 -11.30
N ASP A 327 49.91 13.45 -12.62
CA ASP A 327 51.24 13.42 -13.19
C ASP A 327 51.83 14.84 -13.16
N ILE A 328 52.93 14.98 -12.44
CA ILE A 328 53.59 16.26 -12.19
C ILE A 328 54.35 16.74 -13.42
N ARG A 329 54.88 15.81 -14.22
CA ARG A 329 55.71 16.11 -15.38
C ARG A 329 54.86 16.61 -16.54
N SER A 330 53.76 15.92 -16.83
CA SER A 330 52.80 16.32 -17.88
C SER A 330 51.79 17.36 -17.40
N ARG A 331 51.66 17.57 -16.08
CA ARG A 331 50.65 18.44 -15.45
C ARG A 331 49.23 18.05 -15.85
N THR A 332 48.96 16.74 -15.84
CA THR A 332 47.65 16.18 -16.19
C THR A 332 47.13 15.29 -15.08
N VAL A 333 45.81 15.14 -15.04
CA VAL A 333 45.17 14.09 -14.24
C VAL A 333 45.18 12.81 -15.07
N GLY A 334 45.61 11.70 -14.47
CA GLY A 334 45.48 10.38 -15.07
C GLY A 334 44.04 9.86 -15.04
N ASP A 335 43.85 8.60 -15.42
CA ASP A 335 42.55 7.95 -15.35
C ASP A 335 42.05 7.90 -13.89
N TYR A 336 40.77 8.21 -13.71
CA TYR A 336 40.12 8.17 -12.40
C TYR A 336 39.22 6.94 -12.29
N ARG A 337 39.12 6.38 -11.08
CA ARG A 337 38.25 5.25 -10.77
C ARG A 337 37.33 5.63 -9.62
N CYS A 338 36.03 5.44 -9.82
CA CYS A 338 35.01 5.81 -8.85
C CYS A 338 34.20 4.60 -8.38
N THR A 339 33.77 4.65 -7.13
CA THR A 339 32.91 3.68 -6.44
C THR A 339 31.75 4.37 -5.76
#